data_AF-A0A0B8QN74-F1
#
_entry.id   AF-A0A0B8QN74-F1
#
_cell.length_a   1.000
_cell.length_b   1.000
_cell.length_c   1.000
_cell.angle_alpha   90.00
_cell.angle_beta   90.00
_cell.angle_gamma   90.00
#
_symmetry.space_group_name_H-M   'P 1'
#
loop_
_entity.id
_entity.type
_entity.pdbx_description
1 polymer ?
#
loop_
_entity_poly.entity_id
_entity_poly.type
_entity_poly.pdbx_seq_one_letter_code
_entity_poly.pdbx_strand_id
1 'polypeptide(L)' 'MHAEVLVTKGFTDHKALSADDIKPLMKETQSLIMTEKDAVKCRDFADENWWYLPVSANISQENTKTVLDKINEVLKEYGS' A
#
# COMPACT_ATOMS: atom_id res chain seq x y z
N MET A 1 -6.45 -6.76 23.26
CA MET A 1 -5.89 -7.60 22.18
C MET A 1 -4.57 -6.94 21.79
N HIS A 2 -3.43 -7.55 22.13
CA HIS A 2 -2.11 -6.99 21.86
C HIS A 2 -1.48 -7.76 20.70
N ALA A 3 -1.11 -7.06 19.63
CA ALA A 3 -0.28 -7.62 18.56
C ALA A 3 1.18 -7.26 18.88
N GLU A 4 2.06 -8.25 18.89
CA GLU A 4 3.50 -8.06 19.08
C GLU A 4 4.19 -8.16 17.72
N VAL A 5 5.08 -7.20 17.43
CA VAL A 5 5.87 -7.22 16.21
C VAL A 5 7.05 -8.16 16.40
N LEU A 6 7.01 -9.31 15.72
CA LEU A 6 8.06 -10.33 15.82
C LEU A 6 9.28 -10.00 14.93
N VAL A 7 9.02 -9.53 13.70
CA VAL A 7 10.04 -9.20 12.69
C VAL A 7 9.56 -8.02 11.85
N THR A 8 10.48 -7.16 11.42
CA THR A 8 10.23 -6.12 10.42
C THR A 8 11.20 -6.27 9.25
N LYS A 9 10.69 -6.09 8.03
CA LYS A 9 11.50 -6.14 6.81
C LYS A 9 11.12 -4.99 5.89
N GLY A 10 12.12 -4.17 5.54
CA GLY A 10 11.99 -3.15 4.51
C GLY A 10 12.33 -3.71 3.13
N PHE A 11 11.57 -3.30 2.12
CA PHE A 11 11.85 -3.54 0.72
C PHE A 11 12.08 -2.21 0.00
N THR A 12 12.84 -2.23 -1.09
CA THR A 12 13.00 -1.06 -1.95
C THR A 12 11.68 -0.70 -2.62
N ASP A 13 11.49 0.58 -2.91
CA ASP A 13 10.31 1.00 -3.65
C ASP A 13 10.25 0.30 -5.01
N HIS A 14 9.03 0.06 -5.51
CA HIS A 14 8.77 -0.64 -6.77
C HIS A 14 9.35 -2.06 -6.89
N LYS A 15 9.82 -2.68 -5.80
CA LYS A 15 10.20 -4.10 -5.84
C LYS A 15 9.00 -4.94 -6.27
N ALA A 16 9.19 -5.77 -7.30
CA ALA A 16 8.29 -6.85 -7.65
C ALA A 16 8.42 -7.93 -6.57
N LEU A 17 7.41 -8.04 -5.71
CA LEU A 17 7.40 -9.04 -4.63
C LEU A 17 6.92 -10.38 -5.18
N SER A 18 7.61 -11.44 -4.81
CA SER A 18 7.21 -12.82 -5.08
C SER A 18 6.89 -13.56 -3.77
N ALA A 19 6.22 -14.71 -3.87
CA ALA A 19 5.97 -15.55 -2.70
C ALA A 19 7.28 -15.97 -2.01
N ASP A 20 8.36 -16.17 -2.76
CA ASP A 20 9.67 -16.58 -2.25
C ASP A 20 10.39 -15.44 -1.48
N ASP A 21 10.02 -14.18 -1.73
CA ASP A 21 10.52 -13.05 -0.93
C ASP A 21 9.87 -12.98 0.46
N ILE A 22 8.63 -13.47 0.58
CA ILE A 22 7.77 -13.24 1.76
C ILE A 22 7.65 -14.47 2.64
N LYS A 23 7.37 -15.65 2.06
CA LYS A 23 7.16 -16.90 2.81
C LYS A 23 8.32 -17.24 3.77
N PRO A 24 9.61 -17.05 3.41
CA PRO A 24 10.70 -17.33 4.33
C PRO A 24 10.78 -16.40 5.55
N LEU A 25 10.09 -15.26 5.52
CA LEU A 25 10.07 -14.28 6.61
C LEU A 25 9.08 -14.64 7.72
N MET A 26 8.26 -15.67 7.51
CA MET A 26 7.20 -16.05 8.42
C MET A 26 7.00 -17.56 8.55
N LYS A 27 6.44 -17.96 9.69
CA LYS A 27 5.92 -19.31 9.92
C LYS A 27 4.41 -19.32 9.64
N GLU A 28 3.85 -20.48 9.31
CA GLU A 28 2.42 -20.64 8.97
C GLU A 28 1.45 -20.07 10.02
N THR A 29 1.85 -20.02 11.30
CA THR A 29 1.01 -19.49 12.38
C THR A 29 1.11 -17.97 12.57
N GLN A 30 1.96 -17.27 11.81
CA GLN A 30 2.22 -15.84 11.98
C GLN A 30 1.43 -15.01 10.98
N SER A 31 0.83 -13.92 11.44
CA SER A 31 0.15 -12.96 10.55
C SER A 31 1.14 -11.99 9.93
N LEU A 32 0.96 -11.71 8.63
CA LEU A 32 1.67 -10.62 7.94
C LEU A 32 0.84 -9.35 8.03
N ILE A 33 1.48 -8.22 8.34
CA ILE A 33 0.88 -6.90 8.12
C ILE A 33 1.80 -6.13 7.17
N MET A 34 1.22 -5.59 6.09
CA MET A 34 1.93 -4.79 5.11
C MET A 34 1.13 -3.54 4.71
N THR A 35 1.74 -2.69 3.87
CA THR A 35 1.04 -1.56 3.26
C THR A 35 0.09 -2.05 2.16
N GLU A 36 -0.95 -1.29 1.86
CA GLU A 36 -1.85 -1.61 0.75
C GLU A 36 -1.10 -1.74 -0.60
N LYS A 37 -0.04 -0.93 -0.80
CA LYS A 37 0.80 -0.98 -2.01
C LYS A 37 1.45 -2.35 -2.20
N ASP A 38 1.94 -2.95 -1.12
CA ASP A 38 2.57 -4.27 -1.19
C ASP A 38 1.52 -5.39 -1.28
N ALA A 39 0.36 -5.22 -0.64
CA ALA A 39 -0.75 -6.17 -0.74
C ALA A 39 -1.27 -6.30 -2.18
N VAL A 40 -1.31 -5.19 -2.95
CA VAL A 40 -1.65 -5.22 -4.38
C VAL A 40 -0.66 -6.06 -5.19
N LYS A 41 0.64 -6.04 -4.84
CA LYS A 41 1.66 -6.86 -5.52
C LYS A 41 1.56 -8.34 -5.17
N CYS A 42 1.12 -8.64 -3.94
CA CYS A 42 1.02 -9.99 -3.41
C CYS A 42 -0.31 -10.70 -3.73
N ARG A 43 -1.28 -10.01 -4.35
CA ARG A 43 -2.67 -10.46 -4.51
C ARG A 43 -2.80 -11.88 -5.06
N ASP A 44 -1.97 -12.25 -6.03
CA ASP A 44 -2.08 -13.54 -6.74
C ASP A 44 -1.60 -14.74 -5.90
N PHE A 45 -0.86 -14.50 -4.81
CA PHE A 45 -0.26 -15.55 -3.98
C PHE A 45 -0.44 -15.30 -2.47
N ALA A 46 -1.33 -14.38 -2.10
CA ALA A 46 -1.59 -14.02 -0.72
C ALA A 46 -2.21 -15.19 0.04
N ASP A 47 -1.80 -15.34 1.30
CA ASP A 47 -2.33 -16.35 2.23
C ASP A 47 -3.42 -15.73 3.12
N GLU A 48 -4.25 -16.56 3.77
CA GLU A 48 -5.39 -16.11 4.59
C GLU A 48 -4.99 -15.24 5.77
N ASN A 49 -3.75 -15.38 6.25
CA ASN A 49 -3.21 -14.64 7.37
C ASN A 49 -2.43 -13.38 6.95
N TRP A 50 -2.55 -12.94 5.70
CA TRP A 50 -1.91 -11.73 5.17
C TRP A 50 -2.87 -10.54 5.16
N TRP A 51 -2.51 -9.51 5.92
CA TRP A 51 -3.35 -8.33 6.12
C TRP A 51 -2.63 -7.07 5.66
N TYR A 52 -3.43 -6.09 5.27
CA TYR A 52 -2.99 -4.71 5.14
C TYR A 52 -3.93 -3.82 5.94
N LEU A 53 -3.40 -2.71 6.44
CA LEU A 53 -4.22 -1.71 7.12
C LEU A 53 -4.72 -0.70 6.08
N PRO A 54 -6.02 -0.66 5.75
CA PRO A 54 -6.55 0.37 4.87
C PRO A 54 -6.40 1.73 5.56
N VAL A 55 -5.93 2.70 4.80
CA VAL A 55 -5.84 4.10 5.24
C VAL A 55 -6.67 4.95 4.31
N SER A 56 -7.36 5.93 4.87
CA SER A 56 -8.17 6.89 4.11
C SER A 56 -7.58 8.27 4.27
N ALA A 57 -7.43 9.00 3.17
CA ALA A 57 -7.04 10.40 3.21
C ALA A 57 -8.27 11.26 3.51
N ASN A 58 -8.16 12.14 4.50
CA ASN A 58 -9.15 13.20 4.73
C ASN A 58 -8.57 14.51 4.21
N ILE A 59 -9.16 15.05 3.14
CA ILE A 59 -8.72 16.28 2.49
C ILE A 59 -9.80 17.34 2.72
N SER A 60 -9.41 18.53 3.17
CA SER A 60 -10.35 19.64 3.34
C SER A 60 -10.98 20.04 1.99
N GLN A 61 -12.18 20.62 2.03
CA GLN A 61 -12.84 21.11 0.82
C GLN A 61 -11.99 22.15 0.08
N GLU A 62 -11.30 23.02 0.81
CA GLU A 62 -10.38 24.01 0.26
C GLU A 62 -9.21 23.36 -0.49
N ASN A 63 -8.52 22.40 0.14
CA ASN A 63 -7.39 21.71 -0.49
C ASN A 63 -7.85 20.87 -1.70
N THR A 64 -9.05 20.28 -1.61
CA THR A 64 -9.66 19.54 -2.72
C THR A 64 -9.89 20.45 -3.91
N LYS A 65 -10.44 21.65 -3.68
CA LYS A 65 -10.62 22.66 -4.73
C LYS A 65 -9.29 23.08 -5.36
N THR A 66 -8.28 23.36 -4.54
CA THR A 66 -6.94 23.74 -5.02
C THR A 66 -6.33 22.68 -5.93
N VAL A 67 -6.44 21.40 -5.57
CA VAL A 67 -5.94 20.29 -6.40
C VAL A 67 -6.70 20.21 -7.73
N LEU A 68 -8.04 20.31 -7.69
CA LEU A 68 -8.87 20.26 -8.90
C LEU A 68 -8.60 21.43 -9.85
N ASP A 69 -8.45 22.64 -9.32
CA ASP A 69 -8.13 23.83 -10.12
C ASP A 69 -6.79 23.67 -10.84
N LYS A 70 -5.77 23.14 -10.14
CA LYS A 70 -4.45 22.83 -10.71
C LYS A 70 -4.53 21.78 -11.83
N ILE A 71 -5.29 20.70 -11.62
CA ILE A 71 -5.47 19.66 -12.63
C ILE A 71 -6.14 20.25 -13.89
N ASN A 72 -7.17 21.09 -13.72
CA ASN A 72 -7.87 21.73 -14.83
C ASN A 72 -7.01 22.74 -15.58
N GLU A 73 -6.13 23.46 -14.89
CA GLU A 73 -5.16 24.37 -15.50
C GLU A 73 -4.20 23.60 -16.42
N VAL A 74 -3.59 22.52 -15.91
CA VAL A 74 -2.69 21.65 -16.70
C VAL A 74 -3.44 21.01 -17.87
N LEU A 75 -4.68 20.56 -17.68
CA LEU A 75 -5.47 19.98 -18.78
C LEU A 75 -5.75 20.99 -19.91
N LYS A 76 -5.91 22.28 -19.62
CA LYS A 76 -6.06 23.31 -20.65
C LYS A 76 -4.77 23.55 -21.42
N GLU A 77 -3.62 23.41 -20.76
CA GLU A 77 -2.30 23.64 -21.35
C GLU A 77 -1.86 22.49 -22.27
N TYR A 78 -2.22 21.25 -21.94
CA TYR A 78 -1.90 20.05 -22.74
C TYR A 78 -3.07 19.52 -23.59
N GLY A 79 -4.24 20.15 -23.51
CA GLY A 79 -5.47 19.78 -24.22
C GLY A 79 -5.70 20.53 -25.54
N SER A 80 -4.67 21.17 -26.11
CA SER A 80 -4.66 21.78 -27.45
C SER A 80 -3.68 21.05 -28.37
#